data_AF-A0ABD1T8F9-F1
#
_entry.id   AF-A0ABD1T8F9-F1
#
_cell.length_a   1.000
_cell.length_b   1.000
_cell.length_c   1.000
_cell.angle_alpha   90.00
_cell.angle_beta   90.00
_cell.angle_gamma   90.00
#
_symmetry.space_group_name_H-M   'P 1'
#
loop_
_entity.id
_entity.type
_entity.pdbx_description
1 polymer ?
#
loop_
_entity_poly.entity_id
_entity_poly.type
_entity_poly.pdbx_seq_one_letter_code
_entity_poly.pdbx_strand_id
1 'polypeptide(L)'
;MENPASLKNTRNENPRGIMELQSDSGSFSVDKARLAALVKNKNHEILGELGGVEGIISILRTNPVVGIHGSPQDLHHRRKTFGDNTFRRARVHWFVDILKAIEVCRLVIVLRNGLMQQILYKKLVVGDVVYLKKGDKVPADGLFLDGHSLELDESKITGLKEEQTLPKMEKVDNSNPFLSAGAEVVDGHGTMIVTSVGRNTMCYRSKGEIYSRESTLLESKTKYLEAYLKKIKWVVSFSYLPISLGRYFSGNVRDDNGNRMFIYGETSVLYVSYDIVEIILAMTAISIAMDTSSFTWAIKFNIARAINKLKADNVIVKKISSLEKACIRYCRNSD
;
A
#
# COMPACT_ATOMS: atom_id res chain seq x y z
N MET A 1 -27.78 90.96 17.26
CA MET A 1 -27.36 90.21 18.45
C MET A 1 -26.58 88.99 17.97
N GLU A 2 -25.27 89.05 18.24
CA GLU A 2 -24.21 88.04 18.31
C GLU A 2 -24.43 86.57 17.87
N ASN A 3 -23.51 86.11 17.01
CA ASN A 3 -22.88 84.77 16.96
C ASN A 3 -22.02 84.58 18.25
N PRO A 4 -21.43 83.42 18.71
CA PRO A 4 -21.20 82.11 18.06
C PRO A 4 -21.18 80.86 19.02
N ALA A 5 -20.70 79.74 18.48
CA ALA A 5 -20.17 78.49 19.08
C ALA A 5 -19.87 78.40 20.61
N SER A 6 -20.12 77.23 21.23
CA SER A 6 -19.06 76.26 21.63
C SER A 6 -19.47 75.19 22.68
N LEU A 7 -18.88 73.99 22.50
CA LEU A 7 -18.33 73.06 23.51
C LEU A 7 -19.24 72.44 24.62
N LYS A 8 -19.41 71.10 24.58
CA LYS A 8 -18.65 70.14 25.43
C LYS A 8 -18.99 68.67 25.18
N ASN A 9 -17.92 67.88 25.27
CA ASN A 9 -17.76 66.44 25.13
C ASN A 9 -18.11 65.70 26.45
N THR A 10 -18.63 64.46 26.40
CA THR A 10 -18.03 63.23 27.02
C THR A 10 -19.03 62.13 27.45
N ARG A 11 -18.59 60.89 27.20
CA ARG A 11 -18.87 59.56 27.82
C ARG A 11 -20.15 58.81 27.41
N ASN A 12 -20.04 57.75 26.59
CA ASN A 12 -19.66 56.34 26.84
C ASN A 12 -20.79 55.50 27.47
N GLU A 13 -21.28 54.48 26.75
CA GLU A 13 -21.41 53.08 27.21
C GLU A 13 -21.87 52.15 26.05
N ASN A 14 -21.29 50.96 26.00
CA ASN A 14 -21.25 49.95 24.91
C ASN A 14 -22.20 48.76 25.27
N PRO A 15 -22.11 47.53 24.72
CA PRO A 15 -22.21 46.98 23.35
C PRO A 15 -23.28 45.86 23.22
N ARG A 16 -23.87 45.64 22.03
CA ARG A 16 -24.33 44.29 21.56
C ARG A 16 -24.28 44.20 20.04
N GLY A 17 -23.13 43.79 19.50
CA GLY A 17 -22.97 43.44 18.09
C GLY A 17 -22.72 41.95 17.96
N ILE A 18 -23.73 41.23 17.48
CA ILE A 18 -23.59 39.88 16.93
C ILE A 18 -22.70 40.02 15.69
N MET A 19 -21.44 39.58 15.77
CA MET A 19 -20.62 39.42 14.58
C MET A 19 -20.86 38.03 14.00
N GLU A 20 -21.56 38.01 12.86
CA GLU A 20 -21.48 36.91 11.90
C GLU A 20 -20.00 36.61 11.60
N LEU A 21 -19.55 35.42 12.00
CA LEU A 21 -18.26 34.90 11.57
C LEU A 21 -18.35 34.55 10.09
N GLN A 22 -17.87 35.48 9.27
CA GLN A 22 -17.65 35.34 7.85
C GLN A 22 -16.83 34.06 7.58
N SER A 23 -17.37 33.23 6.68
CA SER A 23 -16.74 32.05 6.12
C SER A 23 -15.56 32.46 5.24
N ASP A 24 -14.39 32.59 5.85
CA ASP A 24 -13.15 32.89 5.13
C ASP A 24 -12.60 31.60 4.49
N SER A 25 -12.54 31.59 3.16
CA SER A 25 -11.87 30.58 2.35
C SER A 25 -10.38 30.56 2.70
N GLY A 26 -9.81 29.65 3.47
CA GLY A 26 -10.18 28.29 3.82
C GLY A 26 -8.96 27.37 3.62
N SER A 27 -7.74 27.87 3.83
CA SER A 27 -6.49 27.12 3.73
C SER A 27 -5.87 26.97 5.12
N PHE A 28 -5.33 25.78 5.41
CA PHE A 28 -4.54 25.58 6.62
C PHE A 28 -3.15 26.22 6.41
N SER A 29 -2.65 26.91 7.43
CA SER A 29 -1.35 27.61 7.38
C SER A 29 -0.12 26.69 7.44
N VAL A 30 -0.32 25.37 7.35
CA VAL A 30 0.74 24.37 7.53
C VAL A 30 0.74 23.35 6.41
N ASP A 31 1.95 23.06 5.93
CA ASP A 31 2.19 22.03 4.93
C ASP A 31 2.12 20.61 5.53
N LYS A 32 1.48 19.74 4.76
CA LYS A 32 1.30 18.31 5.03
C LYS A 32 2.63 17.59 5.25
N ALA A 33 3.68 17.92 4.48
CA ALA A 33 4.98 17.28 4.63
C ALA A 33 5.64 17.62 5.98
N ARG A 34 5.44 18.86 6.43
CA ARG A 34 5.94 19.36 7.71
C ARG A 34 5.24 18.68 8.89
N LEU A 35 3.92 18.48 8.82
CA LEU A 35 3.17 17.70 9.82
C LEU A 35 3.61 16.23 9.88
N ALA A 36 3.88 15.61 8.73
CA ALA A 36 4.36 14.23 8.67
C ALA A 36 5.78 14.08 9.28
N ALA A 37 6.63 15.09 9.10
CA ALA A 37 7.99 15.08 9.63
C ALA A 37 8.05 15.14 11.16
N LEU A 38 7.07 15.77 11.82
CA LEU A 38 6.97 15.89 13.29
C LEU A 38 7.05 14.53 13.98
N VAL A 39 6.06 13.67 13.71
CA VAL A 39 5.94 12.35 14.34
C VAL A 39 7.03 11.41 13.84
N LYS A 40 7.38 11.51 12.55
CA LYS A 40 8.40 10.66 11.93
C LYS A 40 9.76 10.74 12.63
N ASN A 41 10.23 11.94 12.91
CA ASN A 41 11.55 12.14 13.50
C ASN A 41 11.48 12.45 15.00
N LYS A 42 10.28 12.41 15.61
CA LYS A 42 10.02 12.91 16.98
C LYS A 42 10.66 14.29 17.17
N ASN A 43 10.41 15.17 16.20
CA ASN A 43 11.14 16.43 16.08
C ASN A 43 10.52 17.48 17.01
N HIS A 44 11.12 17.62 18.20
CA HIS A 44 10.74 18.61 19.20
C HIS A 44 11.01 20.06 18.75
N GLU A 45 11.98 20.31 17.87
CA GLU A 45 12.31 21.64 17.36
C GLU A 45 11.18 22.18 16.48
N ILE A 46 10.74 21.39 15.48
CA ILE A 46 9.60 21.76 14.63
C ILE A 46 8.31 21.87 15.46
N LEU A 47 8.15 21.03 16.49
CA LEU A 47 7.01 21.14 17.40
C LEU A 47 7.03 22.48 18.15
N GLY A 48 8.20 22.93 18.63
CA GLY A 48 8.38 24.23 19.26
C GLY A 48 8.10 25.41 18.32
N GLU A 49 8.60 25.36 17.09
CA GLU A 49 8.35 26.39 16.06
C GLU A 49 6.86 26.57 15.75
N LEU A 50 6.09 25.48 15.83
CA LEU A 50 4.64 25.49 15.56
C LEU A 50 3.80 25.86 16.79
N GLY A 51 4.43 26.26 17.90
CA GLY A 51 3.74 26.64 19.14
C GLY A 51 3.37 25.45 20.03
N GLY A 52 4.07 24.33 19.92
CA GLY A 52 3.81 23.12 20.68
C GLY A 52 2.55 22.38 20.20
N VAL A 53 2.02 21.52 21.08
CA VAL A 53 0.79 20.78 20.82
C VAL A 53 -0.39 21.75 20.66
N GLU A 54 -0.49 22.77 21.52
CA GLU A 54 -1.54 23.81 21.47
C GLU A 54 -1.52 24.61 20.16
N GLY A 55 -0.33 24.98 19.67
CA GLY A 55 -0.21 25.66 18.38
C GLY A 55 -0.71 24.79 17.22
N ILE A 56 -0.44 23.47 17.24
CA ILE A 56 -0.96 22.54 16.24
C ILE A 56 -2.49 22.40 16.32
N ILE A 57 -3.06 22.36 17.53
CA ILE A 57 -4.52 22.34 17.74
C ILE A 57 -5.17 23.57 17.09
N SER A 58 -4.60 24.76 17.33
CA SER A 58 -5.07 26.03 16.76
C SER A 58 -4.95 26.05 15.23
N ILE A 59 -3.79 25.65 14.69
CA ILE A 59 -3.52 25.57 13.25
C ILE A 59 -4.49 24.62 12.55
N LEU A 60 -4.77 23.46 13.15
CA LEU A 60 -5.68 22.46 12.60
C LEU A 60 -7.16 22.80 12.83
N ARG A 61 -7.45 23.93 13.50
CA ARG A 61 -8.81 24.37 13.85
C ARG A 61 -9.58 23.25 14.54
N THR A 62 -8.92 22.57 15.47
CA THR A 62 -9.48 21.47 16.26
C THR A 62 -9.70 21.96 17.68
N ASN A 63 -10.77 21.52 18.32
CA ASN A 63 -10.96 21.72 19.76
C ASN A 63 -10.61 20.41 20.50
N PRO A 64 -9.80 20.42 21.57
CA PRO A 64 -9.40 19.20 22.26
C PRO A 64 -10.57 18.48 22.97
N VAL A 65 -11.61 19.22 23.35
CA VAL A 65 -12.80 18.70 24.08
C VAL A 65 -14.00 18.47 23.17
N VAL A 66 -14.13 19.26 22.10
CA VAL A 66 -15.28 19.14 21.17
C VAL A 66 -14.89 18.35 19.91
N GLY A 67 -13.60 18.27 19.60
CA GLY A 67 -13.09 17.72 18.34
C GLY A 67 -13.36 18.65 17.16
N ILE A 68 -13.51 18.08 15.97
CA ILE A 68 -13.83 18.83 14.75
C ILE A 68 -15.35 18.91 14.52
N HIS A 69 -15.80 19.88 13.71
CA HIS A 69 -17.21 20.07 13.37
C HIS A 69 -17.83 18.93 12.54
N GLY A 70 -17.02 18.04 11.96
CA GLY A 70 -17.50 16.82 11.30
C GLY A 70 -18.49 17.05 10.15
N SER A 71 -18.67 18.29 9.67
CA SER A 71 -19.56 18.61 8.55
C SER A 71 -19.00 17.98 7.27
N PRO A 72 -19.84 17.55 6.33
CA PRO A 72 -19.37 16.95 5.08
C PRO A 72 -18.40 17.86 4.31
N GLN A 73 -18.60 19.19 4.36
CA GLN A 73 -17.73 20.17 3.73
C GLN A 73 -16.35 20.24 4.41
N ASP A 74 -16.30 20.30 5.74
CA ASP A 74 -15.03 20.32 6.51
C ASP A 74 -14.24 19.03 6.29
N LEU A 75 -14.91 17.88 6.40
CA LEU A 75 -14.29 16.57 6.15
C LEU A 75 -13.76 16.45 4.72
N HIS A 76 -14.51 16.93 3.72
CA HIS A 76 -14.06 16.93 2.34
C HIS A 76 -12.85 17.85 2.14
N HIS A 77 -12.89 19.04 2.73
CA HIS A 77 -11.78 19.99 2.66
C HIS A 77 -10.50 19.42 3.27
N ARG A 78 -10.56 18.84 4.48
CA ARG A 78 -9.42 18.18 5.14
C ARG A 78 -8.84 17.03 4.32
N ARG A 79 -9.70 16.21 3.70
CA ARG A 79 -9.26 15.12 2.81
C ARG A 79 -8.55 15.65 1.56
N LYS A 80 -9.04 16.75 0.98
CA LYS A 80 -8.42 17.38 -0.18
C LYS A 80 -7.05 17.96 0.17
N THR A 81 -6.92 18.60 1.34
CA THR A 81 -5.68 19.25 1.78
C THR A 81 -4.63 18.23 2.27
N PHE A 82 -4.99 17.32 3.16
CA PHE A 82 -4.03 16.42 3.82
C PHE A 82 -4.00 15.00 3.23
N GLY A 83 -5.05 14.62 2.51
CA GLY A 83 -5.27 13.29 1.96
C GLY A 83 -6.26 12.46 2.79
N ASP A 84 -6.66 11.32 2.24
CA ASP A 84 -7.51 10.35 2.93
C ASP A 84 -6.68 9.32 3.72
N ASN A 85 -7.26 8.80 4.82
CA ASN A 85 -6.72 7.64 5.52
C ASN A 85 -6.98 6.33 4.75
N THR A 86 -6.55 6.28 3.49
CA THR A 86 -6.72 5.13 2.60
C THR A 86 -5.39 4.59 2.15
N PHE A 87 -5.31 3.26 2.08
CA PHE A 87 -4.18 2.60 1.47
C PHE A 87 -4.35 2.63 -0.05
N ARG A 88 -3.71 3.57 -0.76
CA ARG A 88 -3.75 3.54 -2.23
C ARG A 88 -2.86 2.39 -2.69
N ARG A 89 -3.53 1.34 -3.16
CA ARG A 89 -3.04 0.22 -3.95
C ARG A 89 -1.79 0.60 -4.77
N ALA A 90 -0.67 -0.08 -4.53
CA ALA A 90 0.18 -0.42 -5.67
C ALA A 90 -0.70 -1.30 -6.58
N ARG A 91 -0.72 -1.04 -7.87
CA ARG A 91 -1.56 -1.74 -8.83
C ARG A 91 -1.11 -3.21 -8.88
N VAL A 92 -1.69 -4.06 -8.05
CA VAL A 92 -1.48 -5.52 -8.06
C VAL A 92 -2.79 -6.19 -8.47
N HIS A 93 -2.68 -7.24 -9.27
CA HIS A 93 -3.81 -8.00 -9.82
C HIS A 93 -4.90 -8.30 -8.77
N TRP A 94 -6.16 -8.30 -9.23
CA TRP A 94 -7.43 -8.49 -8.50
C TRP A 94 -7.45 -9.59 -7.43
N PHE A 95 -6.52 -10.53 -7.54
CA PHE A 95 -6.37 -11.67 -6.67
C PHE A 95 -5.86 -11.34 -5.24
N VAL A 96 -5.12 -10.24 -5.04
CA VAL A 96 -4.63 -9.84 -3.70
C VAL A 96 -5.62 -8.94 -2.94
N ASP A 97 -6.66 -8.41 -3.61
CA ASP A 97 -7.64 -7.48 -3.02
C ASP A 97 -8.49 -8.13 -1.92
N ILE A 98 -8.72 -9.44 -2.05
CA ILE A 98 -9.68 -10.18 -1.23
C ILE A 98 -9.21 -10.37 0.23
N LEU A 99 -7.90 -10.47 0.46
CA LEU A 99 -7.34 -10.73 1.80
C LEU A 99 -7.20 -9.45 2.64
N LYS A 100 -7.20 -8.28 2.00
CA LYS A 100 -6.94 -6.98 2.62
C LYS A 100 -8.20 -6.18 2.97
N ALA A 101 -9.38 -6.65 2.55
CA ALA A 101 -10.66 -6.02 2.87
C ALA A 101 -10.96 -5.99 4.39
N ILE A 102 -10.37 -6.89 5.17
CA ILE A 102 -10.62 -7.04 6.60
C ILE A 102 -9.93 -5.93 7.43
N GLU A 103 -8.76 -5.43 7.02
CA GLU A 103 -8.05 -4.33 7.74
C GLU A 103 -8.82 -2.99 7.63
N VAL A 104 -9.68 -2.85 6.61
CA VAL A 104 -10.48 -1.65 6.32
C VAL A 104 -11.76 -1.57 7.18
N CYS A 105 -12.13 -2.65 7.87
CA CYS A 105 -13.33 -2.73 8.73
C CYS A 105 -13.08 -2.37 10.20
N ARG A 106 -11.89 -1.86 10.56
CA ARG A 106 -11.61 -1.40 11.93
C ARG A 106 -12.40 -0.13 12.25
N LEU A 107 -13.02 -0.09 13.42
CA LEU A 107 -13.65 1.10 13.99
C LEU A 107 -12.65 1.83 14.89
N VAL A 108 -12.74 3.15 14.89
CA VAL A 108 -11.92 4.07 15.69
C VAL A 108 -12.85 5.01 16.44
N ILE A 109 -12.58 5.22 17.73
CA ILE A 109 -13.35 6.16 18.55
C ILE A 109 -12.76 7.55 18.34
N VAL A 110 -13.60 8.48 17.88
CA VAL A 110 -13.22 9.88 17.66
C VAL A 110 -14.20 10.82 18.34
N LEU A 111 -13.72 12.00 18.67
CA LEU A 111 -14.51 13.11 19.16
C LEU A 111 -14.79 14.05 18.00
N ARG A 112 -16.08 14.22 17.63
CA ARG A 112 -16.51 15.25 16.68
C ARG A 112 -17.84 15.82 17.15
N ASN A 113 -18.05 17.13 16.98
CA ASN A 113 -19.24 17.83 17.46
C ASN A 113 -19.53 17.62 18.95
N GLY A 114 -18.49 17.44 19.77
CA GLY A 114 -18.61 17.18 21.20
C GLY A 114 -19.10 15.77 21.55
N LEU A 115 -19.23 14.88 20.56
CA LEU A 115 -19.71 13.52 20.75
C LEU A 115 -18.61 12.51 20.44
N MET A 116 -18.43 11.56 21.37
CA MET A 116 -17.64 10.35 21.14
C MET A 116 -18.40 9.43 20.20
N GLN A 117 -17.85 9.15 19.02
CA GLN A 117 -18.48 8.30 18.01
C GLN A 117 -17.48 7.34 17.38
N GLN A 118 -17.97 6.16 17.00
CA GLN A 118 -17.18 5.18 16.26
C GLN A 118 -17.27 5.47 14.77
N ILE A 119 -16.11 5.73 14.15
CA ILE A 119 -16.00 5.88 12.71
C ILE A 119 -15.17 4.75 12.12
N LEU A 120 -15.39 4.47 10.84
CA LEU A 120 -14.52 3.57 10.10
C LEU A 120 -13.12 4.17 10.00
N TYR A 121 -12.09 3.33 10.16
CA TYR A 121 -10.68 3.69 10.00
C TYR A 121 -10.40 4.55 8.75
N LYS A 122 -11.02 4.19 7.61
CA LYS A 122 -10.89 4.91 6.34
C LYS A 122 -11.50 6.33 6.32
N LYS A 123 -12.34 6.66 7.30
CA LYS A 123 -13.02 7.98 7.43
C LYS A 123 -12.27 8.94 8.36
N LEU A 124 -11.17 8.50 8.97
CA LEU A 124 -10.30 9.32 9.80
C LEU A 124 -9.61 10.39 8.96
N VAL A 125 -9.51 11.61 9.50
CA VAL A 125 -8.89 12.78 8.85
C VAL A 125 -7.93 13.50 9.80
N VAL A 126 -7.06 14.34 9.25
CA VAL A 126 -6.16 15.19 10.05
C VAL A 126 -6.98 16.19 10.88
N GLY A 127 -6.59 16.33 12.15
CA GLY A 127 -7.27 17.13 13.16
C GLY A 127 -8.37 16.39 13.93
N ASP A 128 -8.70 15.15 13.58
CA ASP A 128 -9.55 14.32 14.45
C ASP A 128 -8.88 14.15 15.81
N VAL A 129 -9.69 14.19 16.88
CA VAL A 129 -9.27 13.78 18.22
C VAL A 129 -9.69 12.33 18.41
N VAL A 130 -8.72 11.44 18.60
CA VAL A 130 -8.91 9.99 18.72
C VAL A 130 -8.74 9.60 20.18
N TYR A 131 -9.65 8.77 20.67
CA TYR A 131 -9.53 8.14 21.98
C TYR A 131 -8.91 6.74 21.84
N LEU A 132 -7.88 6.47 22.64
CA LEU A 132 -7.13 5.23 22.66
C LEU A 132 -7.22 4.59 24.05
N LYS A 133 -7.47 3.28 24.08
CA LYS A 133 -7.43 2.46 25.30
C LYS A 133 -6.51 1.26 25.12
N LYS A 134 -6.15 0.62 26.22
CA LYS A 134 -5.41 -0.65 26.23
C LYS A 134 -5.93 -1.65 25.19
N GLY A 135 -5.01 -2.19 24.39
CA GLY A 135 -5.28 -3.11 23.28
C GLY A 135 -5.62 -2.45 21.94
N ASP A 136 -5.80 -1.12 21.90
CA ASP A 136 -6.01 -0.42 20.63
C ASP A 136 -4.71 -0.24 19.85
N LYS A 137 -4.85 -0.27 18.52
CA LYS A 137 -3.80 0.16 17.61
C LYS A 137 -3.99 1.63 17.26
N VAL A 138 -2.90 2.38 17.31
CA VAL A 138 -2.83 3.78 16.90
C VAL A 138 -3.18 3.86 15.39
N PRO A 139 -4.27 4.55 15.02
CA PRO A 139 -4.82 4.44 13.66
C PRO A 139 -4.09 5.32 12.63
N ALA A 140 -3.45 6.39 13.08
CA ALA A 140 -2.76 7.39 12.27
C ALA A 140 -1.65 8.05 13.11
N ASP A 141 -0.75 8.79 12.46
CA ASP A 141 0.29 9.52 13.18
C ASP A 141 -0.34 10.75 13.87
N GLY A 142 0.08 11.03 15.09
CA GLY A 142 -0.45 12.17 15.83
C GLY A 142 0.30 12.52 17.10
N LEU A 143 -0.29 13.45 17.85
CA LEU A 143 0.27 13.99 19.08
C LEU A 143 -0.64 13.74 20.27
N PHE A 144 -0.05 13.46 21.42
CA PHE A 144 -0.72 13.28 22.69
C PHE A 144 -1.38 14.58 23.14
N LEU A 145 -2.60 14.49 23.64
CA LEU A 145 -3.33 15.61 24.22
C LEU A 145 -3.45 15.44 25.74
N ASP A 146 -4.12 14.37 26.15
CA ASP A 146 -4.39 14.08 27.56
C ASP A 146 -4.61 12.58 27.77
N GLY A 147 -4.35 12.07 28.97
CA GLY A 147 -4.48 10.65 29.28
C GLY A 147 -3.77 10.23 30.57
N HIS A 148 -3.85 8.95 30.88
CA HIS A 148 -3.23 8.37 32.07
C HIS A 148 -2.37 7.16 31.72
N SER A 149 -1.09 7.24 32.08
CA SER A 149 -0.10 6.15 31.97
C SER A 149 -0.09 5.46 30.60
N LEU A 150 -0.13 6.25 29.52
CA LEU A 150 -0.19 5.73 28.17
C LEU A 150 1.16 5.13 27.77
N GLU A 151 1.18 3.83 27.51
CA GLU A 151 2.37 3.10 27.05
C GLU A 151 2.09 2.42 25.71
N LEU A 152 2.99 2.62 24.75
CA LEU A 152 2.89 2.08 23.40
C LEU A 152 4.00 1.08 23.10
N ASP A 153 3.65 0.00 22.39
CA ASP A 153 4.60 -0.91 21.77
C ASP A 153 4.79 -0.54 20.29
N GLU A 154 5.93 0.06 19.98
CA GLU A 154 6.31 0.45 18.62
C GLU A 154 6.88 -0.72 17.80
N SER A 155 7.18 -1.88 18.41
CA SER A 155 7.81 -3.01 17.68
C SER A 155 6.91 -3.57 16.57
N LYS A 156 5.59 -3.46 16.74
CA LYS A 156 4.57 -4.00 15.83
C LYS A 156 4.23 -3.08 14.65
N ILE A 157 4.78 -1.87 14.57
CA ILE A 157 4.49 -0.88 13.53
C ILE A 157 4.76 -1.43 12.11
N THR A 158 5.82 -2.23 11.96
CA THR A 158 6.23 -2.79 10.65
C THR A 158 5.37 -3.97 10.22
N GLY A 159 4.61 -4.58 11.13
CA GLY A 159 3.65 -5.67 10.89
C GLY A 159 4.22 -6.93 10.20
N LEU A 160 5.52 -6.99 9.94
CA LEU A 160 6.14 -8.01 9.07
C LEU A 160 7.47 -8.56 9.60
N LYS A 161 7.92 -8.11 10.77
CA LYS A 161 9.01 -8.70 11.54
C LYS A 161 8.50 -9.07 12.93
N GLU A 162 7.47 -9.92 12.99
CA GLU A 162 6.94 -10.43 14.26
C GLU A 162 7.97 -11.27 15.03
N GLU A 163 9.05 -11.75 14.39
CA GLU A 163 9.91 -12.78 14.98
C GLU A 163 11.24 -12.30 15.60
N GLN A 164 11.69 -11.05 15.43
CA GLN A 164 13.07 -10.67 15.85
C GLN A 164 13.26 -9.23 16.36
N THR A 165 12.20 -8.51 16.71
CA THR A 165 12.35 -7.17 17.29
C THR A 165 11.93 -7.20 18.75
N LEU A 166 12.87 -6.85 19.65
CA LEU A 166 12.58 -6.62 21.05
C LEU A 166 11.43 -5.61 21.18
N PRO A 167 10.53 -5.79 22.16
CA PRO A 167 9.47 -4.83 22.43
C PRO A 167 10.09 -3.46 22.64
N LYS A 168 9.67 -2.48 21.84
CA LYS A 168 10.09 -1.09 21.99
C LYS A 168 8.95 -0.37 22.71
N MET A 169 9.01 -0.45 24.03
CA MET A 169 8.05 0.22 24.91
C MET A 169 8.37 1.69 24.96
N GLU A 170 7.35 2.51 24.78
CA GLU A 170 7.48 3.95 24.79
C GLU A 170 6.38 4.57 25.63
N LYS A 171 6.80 5.30 26.66
CA LYS A 171 5.90 6.10 27.48
C LYS A 171 5.56 7.39 26.73
N VAL A 172 4.28 7.67 26.64
CA VAL A 172 3.74 8.86 25.99
C VAL A 172 3.20 9.80 27.06
N ASP A 173 3.70 11.03 27.05
CA ASP A 173 3.31 12.10 27.95
C ASP A 173 3.58 13.48 27.32
N ASN A 174 3.47 14.55 28.10
CA ASN A 174 3.72 15.91 27.60
C ASN A 174 5.19 16.17 27.21
N SER A 175 6.13 15.39 27.75
CA SER A 175 7.55 15.47 27.38
C SER A 175 7.85 14.68 26.11
N ASN A 176 7.12 13.59 25.85
CA ASN A 176 7.18 12.79 24.64
C ASN A 176 5.78 12.59 24.01
N PRO A 177 5.23 13.62 23.32
CA PRO A 177 3.85 13.59 22.87
C PRO A 177 3.66 12.85 21.55
N PHE A 178 4.59 12.04 21.05
CA PHE A 178 4.49 11.48 19.70
C PHE A 178 3.83 10.10 19.67
N LEU A 179 2.82 9.92 18.82
CA LEU A 179 2.17 8.62 18.59
C LEU A 179 2.31 8.19 17.12
N SER A 180 2.94 7.05 16.91
CA SER A 180 3.19 6.47 15.58
C SER A 180 2.06 5.52 15.18
N ALA A 181 1.55 5.64 13.94
CA ALA A 181 0.56 4.73 13.39
C ALA A 181 1.03 3.27 13.47
N GLY A 182 0.14 2.35 13.83
CA GLY A 182 0.44 0.93 13.94
C GLY A 182 1.08 0.48 15.26
N ALA A 183 1.47 1.42 16.15
CA ALA A 183 1.82 1.09 17.52
C ALA A 183 0.60 0.55 18.27
N GLU A 184 0.82 -0.30 19.27
CA GLU A 184 -0.25 -0.90 20.08
C GLU A 184 -0.21 -0.33 21.50
N VAL A 185 -1.36 0.02 22.04
CA VAL A 185 -1.48 0.49 23.42
C VAL A 185 -1.35 -0.70 24.37
N VAL A 186 -0.24 -0.76 25.08
CA VAL A 186 0.07 -1.81 26.05
C VAL A 186 -0.60 -1.53 27.38
N ASP A 187 -0.59 -0.26 27.80
CA ASP A 187 -1.22 0.16 29.05
C ASP A 187 -1.74 1.60 28.99
N GLY A 188 -2.63 1.89 29.95
CA GLY A 188 -3.25 3.20 30.09
C GLY A 188 -4.30 3.52 29.03
N HIS A 189 -4.61 4.81 28.96
CA HIS A 189 -5.50 5.38 27.97
C HIS A 189 -5.09 6.83 27.68
N GLY A 190 -5.50 7.34 26.52
CA GLY A 190 -5.23 8.72 26.17
C GLY A 190 -5.98 9.17 24.94
N THR A 191 -5.91 10.47 24.71
CA THR A 191 -6.44 11.16 23.55
C THR A 191 -5.29 11.70 22.74
N MET A 192 -5.45 11.65 21.42
CA MET A 192 -4.46 12.16 20.49
C MET A 192 -5.12 13.01 19.41
N ILE A 193 -4.42 14.04 18.94
CA ILE A 193 -4.78 14.76 17.72
C ILE A 193 -4.07 14.13 16.52
N VAL A 194 -4.82 13.83 15.46
CA VAL A 194 -4.25 13.26 14.24
C VAL A 194 -3.52 14.34 13.45
N THR A 195 -2.22 14.15 13.20
CA THR A 195 -1.40 15.08 12.41
C THR A 195 -1.16 14.60 10.99
N SER A 196 -1.19 13.29 10.75
CA SER A 196 -0.95 12.70 9.43
C SER A 196 -1.73 11.41 9.23
N VAL A 197 -2.34 11.26 8.04
CA VAL A 197 -3.15 10.08 7.69
C VAL A 197 -2.65 9.37 6.43
N GLY A 198 -3.03 8.10 6.29
CA GLY A 198 -2.77 7.30 5.10
C GLY A 198 -1.28 7.28 4.73
N ARG A 199 -0.96 7.75 3.52
CA ARG A 199 0.38 7.68 2.95
C ARG A 199 1.45 8.49 3.66
N ASN A 200 1.03 9.44 4.47
CA ASN A 200 1.95 10.35 5.14
C ASN A 200 2.38 9.79 6.49
N THR A 201 1.75 8.70 6.94
CA THR A 201 2.11 8.03 8.19
C THR A 201 3.38 7.21 8.05
N MET A 202 4.14 7.10 9.14
CA MET A 202 5.35 6.28 9.23
C MET A 202 5.11 4.81 8.87
N CYS A 203 4.03 4.23 9.41
CA CYS A 203 3.64 2.85 9.13
C CYS A 203 3.44 2.60 7.64
N TYR A 204 2.80 3.54 6.94
CA TYR A 204 2.46 3.36 5.53
C TYR A 204 3.68 3.32 4.63
N ARG A 205 4.68 4.17 4.84
CA ARG A 205 5.87 4.21 3.97
C ARG A 205 6.65 2.90 4.03
N SER A 206 6.88 2.40 5.25
CA SER A 206 7.54 1.12 5.47
C SER A 206 6.76 -0.06 4.89
N LYS A 207 5.43 -0.11 5.10
CA LYS A 207 4.58 -1.14 4.49
C LYS A 207 4.58 -1.04 2.97
N GLY A 208 4.52 0.17 2.41
CA GLY A 208 4.53 0.42 0.96
C GLY A 208 5.81 -0.07 0.28
N GLU A 209 6.98 0.20 0.88
CA GLU A 209 8.28 -0.27 0.40
C GLU A 209 8.42 -1.80 0.50
N ILE A 210 7.87 -2.43 1.55
CA ILE A 210 7.93 -3.88 1.70
C ILE A 210 6.97 -4.57 0.71
N TYR A 211 5.74 -4.07 0.55
CA TYR A 211 4.79 -4.61 -0.42
C TYR A 211 5.29 -4.45 -1.85
N SER A 212 5.88 -3.29 -2.20
CA SER A 212 6.47 -3.08 -3.52
C SER A 212 7.63 -4.04 -3.77
N ARG A 213 8.50 -4.24 -2.78
CA ARG A 213 9.61 -5.20 -2.84
C ARG A 213 9.16 -6.65 -3.00
N GLU A 214 8.07 -7.06 -2.35
CA GLU A 214 7.55 -8.43 -2.49
C GLU A 214 6.89 -8.64 -3.86
N SER A 215 6.13 -7.67 -4.36
CA SER A 215 5.59 -7.73 -5.72
C SER A 215 6.70 -7.78 -6.77
N THR A 216 7.75 -6.98 -6.63
CA THR A 216 8.87 -6.98 -7.58
C THR A 216 9.72 -8.25 -7.48
N LEU A 217 9.84 -8.87 -6.30
CA LEU A 217 10.54 -10.15 -6.11
C LEU A 217 9.79 -11.31 -6.78
N LEU A 218 8.46 -11.36 -6.63
CA LEU A 218 7.67 -12.39 -7.31
C LEU A 218 7.72 -12.20 -8.83
N GLU A 219 7.57 -10.95 -9.29
CA GLU A 219 7.72 -10.61 -10.72
C GLU A 219 9.11 -10.92 -11.25
N SER A 220 10.18 -10.74 -10.46
CA SER A 220 11.54 -11.05 -10.90
C SER A 220 11.78 -12.56 -10.97
N LYS A 221 11.26 -13.35 -10.02
CA LYS A 221 11.29 -14.82 -10.08
C LYS A 221 10.53 -15.35 -11.31
N THR A 222 9.35 -14.82 -11.61
CA THR A 222 8.59 -15.23 -12.80
C THR A 222 9.29 -14.79 -14.08
N LYS A 223 9.82 -13.56 -14.15
CA LYS A 223 10.59 -13.07 -15.30
C LYS A 223 11.86 -13.87 -15.53
N TYR A 224 12.54 -14.31 -14.47
CA TYR A 224 13.73 -15.17 -14.58
C TYR A 224 13.37 -16.52 -15.22
N LEU A 225 12.29 -17.16 -14.75
CA LEU A 225 11.80 -18.42 -15.34
C LEU A 225 11.37 -18.23 -16.80
N GLU A 226 10.64 -17.15 -17.11
CA GLU A 226 10.27 -16.80 -18.49
C GLU A 226 11.51 -16.56 -19.38
N ALA A 227 12.54 -15.87 -18.87
CA ALA A 227 13.79 -15.64 -19.58
C ALA A 227 14.58 -16.94 -19.80
N TYR A 228 14.59 -17.84 -18.81
CA TYR A 228 15.24 -19.14 -18.93
C TYR A 228 14.54 -20.06 -19.95
N LEU A 229 13.20 -20.15 -19.87
CA LEU A 229 12.39 -20.87 -20.87
C LEU A 229 12.57 -20.31 -22.27
N LYS A 230 12.68 -18.97 -22.39
CA LYS A 230 13.00 -18.32 -23.66
C LYS A 230 14.36 -18.78 -24.20
N LYS A 231 15.40 -18.89 -23.36
CA LYS A 231 16.71 -19.43 -23.79
C LYS A 231 16.60 -20.87 -24.31
N ILE A 232 15.88 -21.74 -23.60
CA ILE A 232 15.66 -23.12 -24.05
C ILE A 232 14.93 -23.15 -25.39
N LYS A 233 13.87 -22.34 -25.56
CA LYS A 233 13.12 -22.21 -26.82
C LYS A 233 14.04 -21.83 -27.98
N TRP A 234 14.93 -20.85 -27.78
CA TRP A 234 15.92 -20.45 -28.78
C TRP A 234 16.87 -21.59 -29.16
N VAL A 235 17.38 -22.33 -28.17
CA VAL A 235 18.30 -23.46 -28.43
C VAL A 235 17.59 -24.57 -29.21
N VAL A 236 16.41 -25.01 -28.76
CA VAL A 236 15.67 -26.10 -29.41
C VAL A 236 15.27 -25.71 -30.83
N SER A 237 14.65 -24.55 -31.02
CA SER A 237 14.17 -24.13 -32.34
C SER A 237 15.30 -23.90 -33.34
N PHE A 238 16.44 -23.34 -32.90
CA PHE A 238 17.57 -23.08 -33.80
C PHE A 238 18.37 -24.35 -34.09
N SER A 239 18.41 -25.31 -33.15
CA SER A 239 19.06 -26.61 -33.38
C SER A 239 18.30 -27.53 -34.33
N TYR A 240 16.97 -27.38 -34.43
CA TYR A 240 16.14 -28.22 -35.29
C TYR A 240 16.49 -28.09 -36.78
N LEU A 241 16.76 -26.88 -37.25
CA LEU A 241 17.06 -26.58 -38.64
C LEU A 241 18.33 -27.31 -39.16
N PRO A 242 19.53 -27.16 -38.55
CA PRO A 242 20.73 -27.86 -39.02
C PRO A 242 20.63 -29.38 -38.86
N ILE A 243 19.95 -29.88 -37.82
CA ILE A 243 19.71 -31.32 -37.64
C ILE A 243 18.84 -31.86 -38.78
N SER A 244 17.76 -31.17 -39.11
CA SER A 244 16.83 -31.58 -40.18
C SER A 244 17.47 -31.48 -41.56
N LEU A 245 18.20 -30.40 -41.85
CA LEU A 245 18.97 -30.26 -43.09
C LEU A 245 20.05 -31.33 -43.23
N GLY A 246 20.80 -31.60 -42.15
CA GLY A 246 21.81 -32.66 -42.16
C GLY A 246 21.21 -34.04 -42.44
N ARG A 247 20.05 -34.35 -41.83
CA ARG A 247 19.31 -35.60 -42.11
C ARG A 247 18.78 -35.65 -43.54
N TYR A 248 18.24 -34.54 -44.03
CA TYR A 248 17.71 -34.42 -45.39
C TYR A 248 18.81 -34.66 -46.43
N PHE A 249 19.90 -33.88 -46.38
CA PHE A 249 21.02 -34.02 -47.33
C PHE A 249 21.80 -35.33 -47.18
N SER A 250 21.83 -35.95 -45.99
CA SER A 250 22.42 -37.27 -45.80
C SER A 250 21.57 -38.41 -46.40
N GLY A 251 20.38 -38.12 -46.94
CA GLY A 251 19.47 -39.12 -47.53
C GLY A 251 18.79 -40.01 -46.48
N ASN A 252 18.76 -39.57 -45.22
CA ASN A 252 18.15 -40.32 -44.11
C ASN A 252 16.66 -40.01 -43.92
N VAL A 253 16.11 -39.08 -44.70
CA VAL A 253 14.68 -38.76 -44.71
C VAL A 253 14.00 -39.59 -45.80
N ARG A 254 12.91 -40.26 -45.42
CA ARG A 254 12.13 -41.13 -46.30
C ARG A 254 10.73 -40.58 -46.49
N ASP A 255 10.18 -40.72 -47.69
CA ASP A 255 8.78 -40.44 -48.00
C ASP A 255 7.84 -41.51 -47.41
N ASP A 256 6.53 -41.28 -47.54
CA ASP A 256 5.50 -42.23 -47.09
C ASP A 256 5.62 -43.61 -47.77
N ASN A 257 6.28 -43.66 -48.93
CA ASN A 257 6.53 -44.88 -49.70
C ASN A 257 7.86 -45.57 -49.32
N GLY A 258 8.63 -45.00 -48.38
CA GLY A 258 9.91 -45.52 -47.92
C GLY A 258 11.13 -45.16 -48.78
N ASN A 259 10.96 -44.37 -49.83
CA ASN A 259 12.03 -43.91 -50.71
C ASN A 259 12.77 -42.71 -50.11
N ARG A 260 14.05 -42.52 -50.46
CA ARG A 260 14.83 -41.36 -49.99
C ARG A 260 14.31 -40.09 -50.65
N MET A 261 14.00 -39.08 -49.83
CA MET A 261 13.51 -37.78 -50.33
C MET A 261 14.60 -36.97 -51.07
N PHE A 262 15.87 -37.16 -50.71
CA PHE A 262 17.00 -36.51 -51.37
C PHE A 262 17.98 -37.53 -51.94
N ILE A 263 18.32 -37.39 -53.23
CA ILE A 263 19.33 -38.18 -53.92
C ILE A 263 20.25 -37.23 -54.68
N TYR A 264 21.53 -37.24 -54.32
CA TYR A 264 22.54 -36.35 -54.90
C TYR A 264 22.61 -36.49 -56.43
N GLY A 265 22.39 -35.40 -57.15
CA GLY A 265 22.45 -35.36 -58.61
C GLY A 265 21.16 -35.73 -59.34
N GLU A 266 20.16 -36.30 -58.65
CA GLU A 266 18.89 -36.73 -59.27
C GLU A 266 17.70 -35.83 -58.89
N THR A 267 17.64 -35.39 -57.63
CA THR A 267 16.53 -34.54 -57.17
C THR A 267 16.58 -33.13 -57.75
N SER A 268 15.46 -32.68 -58.34
CA SER A 268 15.36 -31.33 -58.92
C SER A 268 15.27 -30.25 -57.84
N VAL A 269 15.79 -29.06 -58.16
CA VAL A 269 15.81 -27.87 -57.27
C VAL A 269 14.42 -27.49 -56.77
N LEU A 270 13.38 -27.67 -57.61
CA LEU A 270 12.00 -27.35 -57.23
C LEU A 270 11.49 -28.23 -56.08
N TYR A 271 11.75 -29.54 -56.12
CA TYR A 271 11.38 -30.46 -55.04
C TYR A 271 12.14 -30.13 -53.75
N VAL A 272 13.45 -29.89 -53.86
CA VAL A 272 14.28 -29.45 -52.73
C VAL A 272 13.73 -28.18 -52.08
N SER A 273 13.19 -27.24 -52.85
CA SER A 273 12.61 -26.01 -52.31
C SER A 273 11.30 -26.25 -51.54
N TYR A 274 10.45 -27.18 -51.99
CA TYR A 274 9.23 -27.55 -51.26
C TYR A 274 9.57 -28.22 -49.92
N ASP A 275 10.51 -29.17 -49.93
CA ASP A 275 10.92 -29.90 -48.71
C ASP A 275 11.57 -28.96 -47.68
N ILE A 276 12.34 -27.96 -48.13
CA ILE A 276 12.88 -26.92 -47.24
C ILE A 276 11.76 -26.07 -46.61
N VAL A 277 10.73 -25.71 -47.39
CA VAL A 277 9.57 -24.97 -46.86
C VAL A 277 8.85 -25.80 -45.80
N GLU A 278 8.70 -27.11 -46.00
CA GLU A 278 8.10 -28.01 -45.03
C GLU A 278 8.90 -28.08 -43.71
N ILE A 279 10.23 -28.17 -43.80
CA ILE A 279 11.11 -28.11 -42.61
C ILE A 279 10.93 -26.79 -41.86
N ILE A 280 10.80 -25.66 -42.57
CA ILE A 280 10.56 -24.35 -41.96
C ILE A 280 9.18 -24.31 -41.28
N LEU A 281 8.14 -24.88 -41.90
CA LEU A 281 6.80 -24.98 -41.30
C LEU A 281 6.80 -25.86 -40.03
N ALA A 282 7.56 -26.96 -40.03
CA ALA A 282 7.73 -27.79 -38.84
C ALA A 282 8.43 -27.02 -37.70
N MET A 283 9.45 -26.21 -38.02
CA MET A 283 10.14 -25.36 -37.04
C MET A 283 9.19 -24.33 -36.39
N THR A 284 8.32 -23.69 -37.19
CA THR A 284 7.35 -22.71 -36.66
C THR A 284 6.30 -23.40 -35.79
N ALA A 285 5.83 -24.59 -36.16
CA ALA A 285 4.90 -25.38 -35.36
C ALA A 285 5.49 -25.75 -33.97
N ILE A 286 6.75 -26.20 -33.92
CA ILE A 286 7.45 -26.49 -32.65
C ILE A 286 7.55 -25.22 -31.79
N SER A 287 7.88 -24.08 -32.39
CA SER A 287 7.97 -22.80 -31.68
C SER A 287 6.66 -22.36 -31.05
N ILE A 288 5.52 -22.60 -31.72
CA ILE A 288 4.18 -22.30 -31.20
C ILE A 288 3.80 -23.30 -30.10
N ALA A 289 4.06 -24.60 -30.31
CA ALA A 289 3.76 -25.63 -29.32
C ALA A 289 4.51 -25.43 -27.99
N MET A 290 5.73 -24.87 -28.04
CA MET A 290 6.53 -24.54 -26.86
C MET A 290 6.11 -23.25 -26.13
N ASP A 291 5.06 -22.55 -26.56
CA ASP A 291 4.63 -21.34 -25.86
C ASP A 291 4.11 -21.66 -24.46
N THR A 292 4.94 -21.32 -23.47
CA THR A 292 4.73 -21.58 -22.04
C THR A 292 3.74 -20.64 -21.38
N SER A 293 3.07 -19.78 -22.16
CA SER A 293 2.05 -18.85 -21.67
C SER A 293 0.95 -19.57 -20.89
N SER A 294 0.54 -20.76 -21.36
CA SER A 294 -0.42 -21.64 -20.69
C SER A 294 0.06 -22.12 -19.32
N PHE A 295 1.34 -22.44 -19.18
CA PHE A 295 1.93 -22.90 -17.90
C PHE A 295 1.97 -21.79 -16.85
N THR A 296 2.38 -20.58 -17.26
CA THR A 296 2.37 -19.41 -16.36
C THR A 296 0.96 -19.09 -15.88
N TRP A 297 -0.06 -19.19 -16.74
CA TRP A 297 -1.46 -19.05 -16.36
C TRP A 297 -1.94 -20.16 -15.42
N ALA A 298 -1.53 -21.40 -15.65
CA ALA A 298 -1.87 -22.53 -14.78
C ALA A 298 -1.30 -22.35 -13.36
N ILE A 299 -0.05 -21.91 -13.22
CA ILE A 299 0.54 -21.60 -11.89
C ILE A 299 -0.26 -20.48 -11.22
N LYS A 300 -0.52 -19.38 -11.94
CA LYS A 300 -1.30 -18.24 -11.41
C LYS A 300 -2.69 -18.70 -10.96
N PHE A 301 -3.37 -19.53 -11.74
CA PHE A 301 -4.68 -20.07 -11.43
C PHE A 301 -4.66 -21.01 -10.21
N ASN A 302 -3.66 -21.88 -10.09
CA ASN A 302 -3.52 -22.78 -8.94
C ASN A 302 -3.25 -22.01 -7.64
N ILE A 303 -2.35 -21.02 -7.67
CA ILE A 303 -2.16 -20.09 -6.54
C ILE A 303 -3.49 -19.38 -6.25
N ALA A 304 -4.21 -18.97 -7.31
CA ALA A 304 -5.50 -18.31 -7.19
C ALA A 304 -6.52 -19.11 -6.37
N ARG A 305 -6.68 -20.36 -6.78
CA ARG A 305 -7.55 -21.32 -6.14
C ARG A 305 -7.13 -21.62 -4.70
N ALA A 306 -5.83 -21.76 -4.43
CA ALA A 306 -5.31 -22.06 -3.09
C ALA A 306 -5.66 -20.96 -2.08
N ILE A 307 -5.48 -19.69 -2.43
CA ILE A 307 -5.83 -18.57 -1.53
C ILE A 307 -7.34 -18.49 -1.33
N ASN A 308 -8.14 -18.70 -2.38
CA ASN A 308 -9.60 -18.70 -2.25
C ASN A 308 -10.09 -19.80 -1.29
N LYS A 309 -9.46 -20.98 -1.34
CA LYS A 309 -9.74 -22.07 -0.40
C LYS A 309 -9.36 -21.68 1.04
N LEU A 310 -8.15 -21.16 1.25
CA LEU A 310 -7.70 -20.72 2.58
C LEU A 310 -8.57 -19.61 3.17
N LYS A 311 -9.10 -18.72 2.33
CA LYS A 311 -10.07 -17.72 2.77
C LYS A 311 -11.37 -18.35 3.26
N ALA A 312 -11.88 -19.38 2.58
CA ALA A 312 -13.07 -20.10 3.03
C ALA A 312 -12.85 -20.75 4.41
N ASP A 313 -11.62 -21.17 4.68
CA ASP A 313 -11.21 -21.75 5.97
C ASP A 313 -10.85 -20.69 7.04
N ASN A 314 -11.22 -19.41 6.84
CA ASN A 314 -10.89 -18.27 7.71
C ASN A 314 -9.39 -18.04 7.94
N VAL A 315 -8.52 -18.57 7.07
CA VAL A 315 -7.07 -18.36 7.14
C VAL A 315 -6.69 -17.14 6.28
N ILE A 316 -6.13 -16.12 6.93
CA ILE A 316 -5.72 -14.88 6.25
C ILE A 316 -4.26 -14.99 5.81
N VAL A 317 -4.04 -15.12 4.49
CA VAL A 317 -2.70 -15.12 3.91
C VAL A 317 -2.22 -13.68 3.70
N LYS A 318 -1.36 -13.17 4.58
CA LYS A 318 -0.82 -11.81 4.45
C LYS A 318 0.22 -11.68 3.32
N LYS A 319 0.90 -12.77 2.97
CA LYS A 319 2.02 -12.83 2.01
C LYS A 319 1.99 -14.12 1.20
N ILE A 320 2.21 -14.02 -0.11
CA ILE A 320 2.29 -15.18 -1.01
C ILE A 320 3.55 -16.01 -0.70
N SER A 321 4.66 -15.36 -0.34
CA SER A 321 5.90 -16.05 0.05
C SER A 321 5.74 -16.92 1.30
N SER A 322 4.82 -16.58 2.20
CA SER A 322 4.48 -17.41 3.36
C SER A 322 3.76 -18.69 2.95
N LEU A 323 2.94 -18.64 1.89
CA LEU A 323 2.28 -19.81 1.32
C LEU A 323 3.30 -20.80 0.74
N GLU A 324 4.27 -20.29 -0.04
CA GLU A 324 5.37 -21.09 -0.63
C GLU A 324 6.15 -21.82 0.47
N LYS A 325 6.56 -21.09 1.52
CA LYS A 325 7.28 -21.66 2.67
C LYS A 325 6.45 -22.68 3.45
N ALA A 326 5.15 -22.42 3.64
CA ALA A 326 4.26 -23.34 4.33
C ALA A 326 4.09 -24.65 3.53
N CYS A 327 3.92 -24.57 2.21
CA CYS A 327 3.88 -25.75 1.34
C CYS A 327 5.20 -26.55 1.39
N ILE A 328 6.35 -25.87 1.31
CA ILE A 328 7.67 -26.55 1.42
C ILE A 328 7.81 -27.25 2.77
N ARG A 329 7.40 -26.60 3.86
CA ARG A 329 7.44 -27.17 5.21
C ARG A 329 6.46 -28.33 5.37
N TYR A 330 5.28 -28.26 4.76
CA TYR A 330 4.31 -29.34 4.74
C TYR A 330 4.86 -30.57 4.01
N CYS A 331 5.43 -30.39 2.81
CA CYS A 331 6.03 -31.49 2.05
C CYS A 331 7.18 -32.14 2.83
N ARG A 332 8.05 -31.34 3.46
CA ARG A 332 9.20 -31.84 4.22
C ARG A 332 8.83 -32.58 5.51
N ASN A 333 7.67 -32.31 6.09
CA ASN A 333 7.17 -32.97 7.30
C ASN A 333 6.20 -34.13 7.00
N SER A 334 5.89 -34.38 5.73
CA SER A 334 5.02 -35.47 5.29
C SER A 334 5.79 -36.71 4.83
N ASP A 335 7.13 -36.62 4.82
CA ASP A 335 8.09 -37.72 4.65
C ASP A 335 8.66 -38.12 6.01
#